data_AF-A0A958QTX0-F1
#
_entry.id   AF-A0A958QTX0-F1
#
_cell.length_a   1.000
_cell.length_b   1.000
_cell.length_c   1.000
_cell.angle_alpha   90.00
_cell.angle_beta   90.00
_cell.angle_gamma   90.00
#
_symmetry.space_group_name_H-M   'P 1'
#
loop_
_entity.id
_entity.type
_entity.pdbx_description
1 polymer ?
#
loop_
_entity_poly.entity_id
_entity_poly.type
_entity_poly.pdbx_seq_one_letter_code
_entity_poly.pdbx_strand_id
1 'polypeptide(L)' 'MKSFFMFFIKNYKMSGLMMLIMVFLGVMGMKNVKSESRPPVDFAKVSITTVYPGASPEEIEEMITNKIEDEIRSVEGVK' A
#
# COMPACT_ATOMS: atom_id res chain seq x y z
N MET A 1 -15.06 -20.39 -31.57
CA MET A 1 -15.44 -19.03 -31.09
C MET A 1 -16.85 -18.59 -31.52
N LYS A 2 -17.26 -18.71 -32.80
CA LYS A 2 -18.62 -18.30 -33.24
C LYS A 2 -19.77 -18.98 -32.48
N SER A 3 -19.64 -20.29 -32.17
CA SER A 3 -20.64 -21.07 -31.42
C SER A 3 -20.91 -20.51 -30.01
N PHE A 4 -19.87 -20.03 -29.31
CA PHE A 4 -20.00 -19.45 -27.98
C PHE A 4 -20.87 -18.18 -28.00
N PHE A 5 -20.54 -17.22 -28.87
CA PHE A 5 -21.35 -15.99 -29.00
C PHE A 5 -22.77 -16.29 -29.51
N MET A 6 -22.93 -17.24 -30.44
CA MET A 6 -24.24 -17.62 -30.94
C MET A 6 -25.16 -18.19 -29.84
N PHE A 7 -24.59 -18.90 -28.86
CA PHE A 7 -25.32 -19.41 -27.70
C PHE A 7 -25.87 -18.27 -26.83
N PHE A 8 -25.08 -17.23 -26.55
CA PHE A 8 -25.51 -16.06 -25.77
C PHE A 8 -26.57 -15.23 -26.50
N ILE A 9 -26.45 -15.10 -27.82
CA ILE A 9 -27.41 -14.35 -28.65
C ILE A 9 -28.74 -15.12 -28.74
N LYS A 10 -28.70 -16.44 -28.96
CA LYS A 10 -29.91 -17.28 -29.05
C LYS A 10 -30.66 -17.34 -27.71
N ASN A 11 -29.94 -17.32 -26.60
CA ASN A 11 -30.49 -17.38 -25.24
C ASN A 11 -30.52 -15.99 -24.57
N TYR A 12 -31.04 -14.97 -25.26
CA TYR A 12 -31.03 -13.57 -24.79
C TYR A 12 -31.62 -13.36 -23.38
N LYS A 13 -32.60 -14.18 -22.97
CA LYS A 13 -33.18 -14.16 -21.61
C LYS A 13 -32.16 -14.55 -20.53
N MET A 14 -31.39 -15.60 -20.78
CA MET A 14 -30.31 -16.05 -19.89
C MET A 14 -29.20 -15.00 -19.82
N SER A 15 -28.80 -14.47 -20.98
CA SER A 15 -27.79 -13.40 -21.07
C SER A 15 -28.22 -12.14 -20.32
N GLY A 16 -29.50 -11.75 -20.43
CA GLY A 16 -30.05 -10.62 -19.68
C GLY A 16 -30.07 -10.85 -18.17
N LEU A 17 -30.38 -12.07 -17.71
CA LEU A 17 -30.32 -12.43 -16.30
C LEU A 17 -28.89 -12.39 -15.77
N MET A 18 -27.92 -12.90 -16.53
CA MET A 18 -26.50 -12.82 -16.17
C MET A 18 -26.03 -11.37 -16.07
N MET A 19 -26.46 -10.51 -17.00
CA MET A 19 -26.13 -9.08 -16.97
C MET A 19 -26.75 -8.39 -15.74
N LEU A 20 -27.99 -8.71 -15.39
CA LEU A 20 -28.62 -8.19 -14.17
C LEU A 20 -27.88 -8.62 -12.90
N ILE A 21 -27.46 -9.87 -12.83
CA ILE A 21 -26.66 -10.37 -11.70
C ILE A 21 -25.32 -9.64 -11.63
N MET A 22 -24.63 -9.45 -12.76
CA MET A 22 -23.37 -8.71 -12.81
C MET A 22 -23.54 -7.27 -12.33
N VAL A 23 -24.59 -6.57 -12.77
CA VAL A 23 -24.89 -5.21 -12.33
C VAL A 23 -25.21 -5.18 -10.84
N PHE A 24 -26.02 -6.12 -10.34
CA PHE A 24 -26.37 -6.21 -8.94
C PHE A 24 -25.14 -6.43 -8.04
N LEU A 25 -24.28 -7.40 -8.41
CA LEU A 25 -23.03 -7.67 -7.71
C LEU A 25 -22.07 -6.47 -7.80
N GLY A 26 -22.00 -5.78 -8.94
CA GLY A 26 -21.22 -4.56 -9.11
C GLY A 26 -21.65 -3.44 -8.18
N VAL A 27 -22.97 -3.16 -8.09
CA VAL A 27 -23.53 -2.16 -7.18
C VAL A 27 -23.27 -2.51 -5.72
N MET A 28 -23.42 -3.79 -5.36
CA MET A 28 -23.10 -4.27 -4.01
C MET A 28 -21.60 -4.12 -3.72
N GLY A 29 -20.74 -4.43 -4.68
CA GLY A 29 -19.29 -4.25 -4.58
C GLY A 29 -18.90 -2.79 -4.34
N MET A 30 -19.48 -1.85 -5.10
CA MET A 30 -19.22 -0.41 -4.93
C MET A 30 -19.55 0.10 -3.52
N LYS A 31 -20.58 -0.44 -2.86
CA LYS A 31 -20.92 -0.08 -1.47
C LYS A 31 -19.96 -0.66 -0.44
N ASN A 32 -19.29 -1.77 -0.75
CA ASN A 32 -18.37 -2.46 0.16
C ASN A 32 -16.93 -1.96 0.05
N VAL A 33 -16.57 -1.27 -1.03
CA VAL A 33 -15.24 -0.66 -1.17
C VAL A 33 -15.09 0.43 -0.13
N LYS A 34 -14.17 0.23 0.81
CA LYS A 34 -13.78 1.25 1.79
C LYS A 34 -12.98 2.32 1.08
N SER A 35 -13.53 3.53 1.02
CA SER A 35 -12.81 4.69 0.52
C SER A 35 -11.96 5.27 1.63
N GLU A 36 -10.64 5.25 1.47
CA GLU A 36 -9.71 5.90 2.38
C GLU A 36 -9.27 7.24 1.78
N SER A 37 -9.61 8.35 2.45
CA SER A 37 -9.22 9.71 2.02
C SER A 37 -7.71 9.91 2.03
N ARG A 38 -7.01 9.13 2.87
CA ARG A 38 -5.56 9.14 2.99
C ARG A 38 -5.10 7.71 3.23
N PRO A 39 -4.73 6.96 2.18
CA PRO A 39 -4.20 5.62 2.37
C PRO A 39 -2.93 5.71 3.24
N PRO A 40 -2.74 4.80 4.20
CA PRO A 40 -1.51 4.74 4.98
C PRO A 40 -0.37 4.38 4.02
N VAL A 41 0.46 5.37 3.69
CA VAL A 41 1.71 5.13 2.98
C VAL A 41 2.74 4.83 4.04
N ASP A 42 3.12 3.56 4.16
CA ASP A 42 4.19 3.14 5.06
C ASP A 42 5.53 3.51 4.43
N PHE A 43 6.06 4.66 4.82
CA PHE A 43 7.43 5.02 4.50
C PHE A 43 8.30 4.27 5.50
N ALA A 44 9.13 3.34 5.02
CA ALA A 44 10.10 2.61 5.84
C ALA A 44 11.16 3.58 6.43
N LYS A 45 10.76 4.30 7.48
CA LYS A 45 11.56 5.30 8.19
C LYS A 45 11.64 4.88 9.64
N VAL A 46 12.84 4.94 10.18
CA VAL A 46 13.12 4.69 11.59
C VAL A 46 13.73 5.96 12.16
N SER A 47 13.25 6.39 13.33
CA SER A 47 13.80 7.55 14.04
C SER A 47 14.58 7.06 15.25
N ILE A 48 15.84 7.47 15.35
CA ILE A 48 16.71 7.18 16.49
C ILE A 48 16.92 8.48 17.24
N THR A 49 16.59 8.50 18.53
CA THR A 49 16.72 9.69 19.39
C THR A 49 17.65 9.36 20.55
N THR A 50 18.74 10.10 20.65
CA THR A 50 19.71 9.99 21.75
C THR A 50 19.72 11.28 22.56
N VAL A 51 19.57 11.17 23.88
CA VAL A 51 19.58 12.32 24.79
C VAL A 51 20.83 12.23 25.67
N TYR A 52 21.76 13.18 25.51
CA TYR A 52 22.97 13.25 26.32
C TYR A 52 23.19 14.68 26.85
N PRO A 53 22.62 15.01 28.02
CA PRO A 53 22.66 16.36 28.57
C PRO A 53 24.05 16.69 29.14
N GLY A 54 24.51 17.92 28.89
CA GLY A 54 25.77 18.43 29.45
C GLY A 54 27.01 18.29 28.56
N ALA A 55 26.89 17.68 27.38
CA ALA A 55 27.93 17.71 26.34
C ALA A 55 27.71 18.86 25.35
N SER A 56 28.78 19.29 24.68
CA SER A 56 28.63 20.23 23.57
C SER A 56 27.98 19.55 22.35
N PRO A 57 27.30 20.30 21.47
CA PRO A 57 26.76 19.74 20.23
C PRO A 57 27.82 19.01 19.39
N GLU A 58 29.04 19.54 19.34
CA GLU A 58 30.15 18.96 18.58
C GLU A 58 30.59 17.61 19.15
N GLU A 59 30.68 17.51 20.48
CA GLU A 59 31.01 16.23 21.13
C GLU A 59 29.93 15.17 20.89
N ILE A 60 28.64 15.57 20.89
CA ILE A 60 27.53 14.65 20.62
C ILE A 60 27.59 14.12 19.18
N GLU A 61 27.88 15.00 18.21
CA GLU A 61 28.03 14.62 16.81
C GLU A 61 29.16 13.60 16.64
N GLU A 62 30.36 13.91 17.13
CA GLU A 62 31.55 13.08 16.91
C GLU A 62 31.49 11.76 17.69
N MET A 63 31.04 11.79 18.94
CA MET A 63 31.12 10.62 19.83
C MET A 63 29.90 9.70 19.76
N ILE A 64 28.74 10.24 19.36
CA ILE A 64 27.46 9.51 19.36
C ILE A 64 26.91 9.40 17.95
N THR A 65 26.56 10.53 17.31
CA THR A 65 25.85 10.53 16.03
C THR A 65 26.66 9.84 14.93
N ASN A 66 27.93 10.20 14.75
CA ASN A 66 28.79 9.64 13.71
C ASN A 66 28.97 8.12 13.87
N LYS A 67 29.16 7.65 15.10
CA LYS A 67 29.28 6.20 15.38
C LYS A 67 28.01 5.44 15.02
N ILE A 68 26.85 6.02 15.32
CA ILE A 68 25.54 5.43 14.97
C ILE A 68 25.36 5.42 13.45
N GLU A 69 25.69 6.52 12.76
CA GLU A 69 25.61 6.58 11.30
C GLU A 69 26.52 5.59 10.60
N ASP A 70 27.76 5.45 11.06
CA ASP A 70 28.73 4.52 10.45
C ASP A 70 28.28 3.06 10.57
N GLU A 71 27.70 2.66 11.71
CA GLU A 71 27.11 1.34 11.87
C GLU A 71 25.87 1.16 10.98
N ILE A 72 25.00 2.17 10.87
CA ILE A 72 23.80 2.11 10.02
C ILE A 72 24.16 2.04 8.53
N ARG A 73 25.23 2.70 8.09
CA ARG A 73 25.72 2.64 6.69
C ARG A 73 26.06 1.23 6.25
N SER A 74 26.40 0.34 7.19
CA SER A 74 26.70 -1.06 6.89
C SER A 74 25.44 -1.93 6.69
N VAL A 75 24.26 -1.43 7.04
CA VAL A 75 23.00 -2.18 6.96
C VAL A 75 22.46 -2.18 5.53
N GLU A 76 22.44 -3.35 4.89
CA GLU A 76 21.88 -3.50 3.54
C GLU A 76 20.38 -3.12 3.50
N GLY A 77 20.01 -2.26 2.55
CA GLY A 77 18.62 -1.85 2.32
C GLY A 77 18.18 -0.59 3.08
N VAL A 78 19.04 -0.02 3.91
CA VAL A 78 18.83 1.30 4.55
C VAL A 78 19.49 2.38 3.70
N LYS A 79 18.75 3.43 3.34
CA LYS A 79 19.22 4.51 2.45
C LYS A 79 18.68 5.87 2.86
#